data_AF-A0A7C4EV17-F1
#
_entry.id   AF-A0A7C4EV17-F1
#
_cell.length_a   1.000
_cell.length_b   1.000
_cell.length_c   1.000
_cell.angle_alpha   90.00
_cell.angle_beta   90.00
_cell.angle_gamma   90.00
#
_symmetry.space_group_name_H-M   'P 1'
#
loop_
_entity.id
_entity.type
_entity.pdbx_description
1 polymer ?
#
loop_
_entity_poly.entity_id
_entity_poly.type
_entity_poly.pdbx_seq_one_letter_code
_entity_poly.pdbx_strand_id
1 'polypeptide(L)'
;MVTQLCGLLKFPLAEESGIKRAGRLIGFLERFIVLTLVLENQYSAIAFVFTGKSIARFDELKNRNFSEYYLVGTFASMALAILSGEVLKLFL
;
A
#
# COMPACT_ATOMS: atom_id res chain seq x y z
N MET A 1 3.97 -3.79 -21.40
CA MET A 1 3.77 -2.55 -20.62
C MET A 1 4.33 -2.66 -19.20
N VAL A 2 4.20 -3.81 -18.52
CA VAL A 2 4.87 -4.13 -17.22
C VAL A 2 6.41 -4.14 -17.31
N THR A 3 6.98 -4.45 -18.46
CA THR A 3 8.44 -4.64 -18.65
C THR A 3 9.27 -3.36 -18.50
N GLN A 4 8.69 -2.16 -18.65
CA GLN A 4 9.43 -0.90 -18.53
C GLN A 4 9.52 -0.37 -17.10
N LEU A 5 8.67 -0.85 -16.18
CA LEU A 5 8.64 -0.37 -14.80
C LEU A 5 9.71 -1.03 -13.91
N CYS A 6 10.21 -2.21 -14.30
CA CYS A 6 11.31 -2.90 -13.62
C CYS A 6 12.62 -2.08 -13.60
N GLY A 7 12.79 -1.08 -14.48
CA GLY A 7 14.00 -0.25 -14.54
C GLY A 7 14.03 0.96 -13.58
N LEU A 8 12.88 1.40 -13.07
CA LEU A 8 12.75 2.62 -12.25
C LEU A 8 12.55 2.35 -10.75
N LEU A 9 12.33 1.09 -10.39
CA LEU A 9 12.22 0.63 -9.00
C LEU A 9 13.61 0.37 -8.40
N LYS A 10 14.43 1.43 -8.31
CA LYS A 10 15.51 1.49 -7.29
C LYS A 10 14.83 1.59 -5.92
N PHE A 11 14.26 0.49 -5.48
CA PHE A 11 13.66 0.37 -4.17
C PHE A 11 14.80 0.53 -3.17
N PRO A 12 14.79 1.57 -2.31
CA PRO A 12 15.87 1.83 -1.37
C PRO A 12 15.76 0.82 -0.22
N LEU A 13 16.25 -0.40 -0.44
CA LEU A 13 16.45 -1.44 0.57
C LEU A 13 17.82 -1.20 1.21
N ALA A 14 18.00 -0.06 1.87
CA ALA A 14 19.26 0.26 2.55
C ALA A 14 19.09 0.18 4.08
N GLU A 15 19.65 -0.92 4.60
CA GLU A 15 20.23 -1.20 5.92
C GLU A 15 19.57 -0.67 7.22
N GLU A 16 19.37 -1.62 8.15
CA GLU A 16 19.22 -1.54 9.63
C GLU A 16 17.89 -1.93 10.32
N SER A 17 18.05 -2.49 11.52
CA SER A 17 17.23 -3.42 12.33
C SER A 17 15.81 -2.99 12.82
N GLY A 18 14.90 -3.97 12.95
CA GLY A 18 13.78 -3.96 13.93
C GLY A 18 12.32 -4.10 13.42
N ILE A 19 11.43 -4.64 14.27
CA ILE A 19 9.97 -4.87 14.05
C ILE A 19 9.23 -3.59 13.61
N LYS A 20 9.65 -2.41 14.08
CA LYS A 20 9.07 -1.11 13.67
C LYS A 20 9.29 -0.78 12.17
N ARG A 21 10.33 -1.33 11.53
CA ARG A 21 10.59 -1.15 10.09
C ARG A 21 9.73 -2.06 9.21
N ALA A 22 9.34 -3.24 9.70
CA ALA A 22 8.45 -4.16 8.98
C ALA A 22 7.11 -3.51 8.66
N GLY A 23 6.50 -2.79 9.63
CA GLY A 23 5.26 -2.04 9.40
C GLY A 23 5.39 -0.94 8.34
N ARG A 24 6.52 -0.21 8.32
CA ARG A 24 6.79 0.80 7.28
C ARG A 24 7.00 0.16 5.91
N LEU A 25 7.73 -0.95 5.84
CA LEU A 25 7.98 -1.67 4.60
C LEU A 25 6.68 -2.24 4.01
N ILE A 26 5.82 -2.83 4.85
CA ILE A 26 4.48 -3.28 4.44
C ILE A 26 3.69 -2.11 3.83
N GLY A 27 3.69 -0.95 4.48
CA GLY A 27 3.00 0.23 3.95
C GLY A 27 3.57 0.78 2.64
N PHE A 28 4.87 0.58 2.35
CA PHE A 28 5.43 0.91 1.04
C PHE A 28 5.03 -0.13 -0.02
N LEU A 29 5.14 -1.42 0.28
CA LEU A 29 4.74 -2.50 -0.62
C LEU A 29 3.27 -2.40 -1.02
N GLU A 30 2.38 -2.11 -0.05
CA GLU A 30 0.96 -1.92 -0.30
C GLU A 30 0.69 -0.78 -1.28
N ARG A 31 1.38 0.36 -1.13
CA ARG A 31 1.26 1.49 -2.06
C ARG A 31 1.75 1.13 -3.47
N PHE A 32 2.85 0.39 -3.59
CA PHE A 32 3.32 -0.09 -4.89
C PHE A 32 2.33 -1.04 -5.58
N ILE A 33 1.76 -1.98 -4.81
CA ILE A 33 0.74 -2.89 -5.32
C ILE A 33 -0.50 -2.10 -5.76
N VAL A 34 -1.02 -1.19 -4.92
CA VAL A 34 -2.18 -0.35 -5.25
C VAL A 34 -1.93 0.48 -6.50
N LEU A 35 -0.78 1.14 -6.62
CA LEU A 35 -0.42 1.91 -7.82
C LEU A 35 -0.42 1.03 -9.08
N THR A 36 0.13 -0.17 -8.99
CA THR A 36 0.16 -1.12 -10.11
C THR A 36 -1.26 -1.53 -10.52
N LEU A 37 -2.12 -1.83 -9.55
CA LEU A 37 -3.51 -2.21 -9.79
C LEU A 37 -4.34 -1.07 -10.39
N VAL A 38 -4.10 0.17 -9.96
CA VAL A 38 -4.75 1.37 -10.52
C VAL A 38 -4.38 1.56 -11.99
N LEU A 39 -3.11 1.39 -12.35
CA LEU A 39 -2.66 1.47 -13.75
C LEU A 39 -3.33 0.40 -14.63
N GLU A 40 -3.56 -0.79 -14.07
CA GLU A 40 -4.28 -1.88 -14.73
C GLU A 40 -5.82 -1.77 -14.64
N ASN A 41 -6.36 -0.69 -14.04
CA ASN A 41 -7.80 -0.48 -13.79
C ASN A 41 -8.47 -1.55 -12.90
N GLN A 42 -7.68 -2.30 -12.13
CA GLN A 42 -8.16 -3.39 -11.28
C GLN A 42 -8.50 -2.91 -9.87
N TYR A 43 -9.48 -2.00 -9.75
CA TYR A 43 -9.86 -1.43 -8.45
C TYR A 43 -10.40 -2.48 -7.47
N SER A 44 -11.08 -3.51 -7.97
CA SER A 44 -11.56 -4.62 -7.14
C SER A 44 -10.42 -5.37 -6.44
N ALA A 45 -9.25 -5.45 -7.07
CA ALA A 45 -8.09 -6.12 -6.50
C ALA A 45 -7.49 -5.35 -5.30
N ILE A 46 -7.67 -4.04 -5.25
CA ILE A 46 -7.23 -3.19 -4.13
C ILE A 46 -7.96 -3.59 -2.85
N ALA A 47 -9.24 -3.98 -2.93
CA ALA A 47 -10.01 -4.47 -1.80
C ALA A 47 -9.40 -5.74 -1.20
N PHE A 48 -8.89 -6.67 -2.02
CA PHE A 48 -8.20 -7.86 -1.52
C PHE A 48 -6.91 -7.54 -0.77
N VAL A 49 -6.14 -6.56 -1.26
CA VAL A 49 -4.92 -6.10 -0.58
C VAL A 49 -5.25 -5.51 0.80
N PHE A 50 -6.26 -4.64 0.86
CA PHE A 50 -6.76 -4.06 2.11
C PHE A 50 -7.25 -5.11 3.09
N THR A 51 -8.06 -6.07 2.62
CA THR A 51 -8.60 -7.15 3.43
C THR A 51 -7.48 -8.05 3.95
N GLY A 52 -6.52 -8.44 3.11
CA GLY A 52 -5.39 -9.27 3.51
C GLY A 52 -4.57 -8.63 4.65
N LYS A 53 -4.29 -7.33 4.54
CA LYS A 53 -3.61 -6.57 5.59
C LYS A 53 -4.40 -6.54 6.90
N SER A 54 -5.71 -6.35 6.81
CA SER A 54 -6.60 -6.25 7.97
C SER A 54 -6.81 -7.59 8.67
N ILE A 55 -6.86 -8.70 7.91
CA ILE A 55 -6.89 -10.06 8.46
C ILE A 55 -5.59 -10.37 9.21
N ALA A 56 -4.44 -10.01 8.64
CA ALA A 56 -3.14 -10.24 9.29
C ALA A 56 -2.99 -9.51 10.63
N ARG A 57 -3.73 -8.41 10.85
CA ARG A 57 -3.73 -7.62 12.10
C ARG A 57 -5.03 -7.73 12.89
N PHE A 58 -5.87 -8.71 12.59
CA PHE A 58 -7.21 -8.82 13.16
C PHE A 58 -7.21 -8.83 14.70
N ASP A 59 -6.23 -9.47 15.32
CA ASP A 59 -6.12 -9.54 16.78
C ASP A 59 -5.77 -8.17 17.40
N GLU A 60 -4.85 -7.42 16.78
CA GLU A 60 -4.48 -6.06 17.20
C GLU A 60 -5.64 -5.07 17.04
N LEU A 61 -6.48 -5.26 16.00
CA LEU A 61 -7.66 -4.43 15.72
C LEU A 61 -8.76 -4.55 16.77
N LYS A 62 -8.68 -5.51 17.69
CA LYS A 62 -9.58 -5.57 18.86
C LYS A 62 -9.36 -4.41 19.82
N ASN A 63 -8.17 -3.81 19.83
CA ASN A 63 -7.91 -2.59 20.60
C ASN A 63 -8.46 -1.37 19.85
N ARG A 64 -9.47 -0.72 20.41
CA ARG A 64 -10.17 0.43 19.80
C ARG A 64 -9.23 1.55 19.36
N ASN A 65 -8.31 1.96 20.23
CA ASN A 65 -7.39 3.07 19.94
C ASN A 65 -6.45 2.73 18.78
N PHE A 66 -5.99 1.48 18.72
CA PHE A 66 -5.16 1.02 17.62
C PHE A 66 -5.96 0.89 16.32
N SER A 67 -7.18 0.36 16.39
CA SER A 67 -8.08 0.17 15.24
C SER A 67 -8.43 1.50 14.56
N GLU A 68 -8.81 2.51 15.34
CA GLU A 68 -9.13 3.84 14.81
C GLU A 68 -7.91 4.47 14.12
N TYR A 69 -6.72 4.43 14.76
CA TYR A 69 -5.48 4.91 14.16
C TYR A 69 -5.09 4.15 12.88
N TYR A 70 -5.20 2.83 12.91
CA TYR A 70 -4.87 1.96 11.78
C TYR A 70 -5.80 2.17 10.59
N LEU A 71 -7.11 2.28 10.83
CA LEU A 71 -8.10 2.48 9.78
C LEU A 71 -7.94 3.85 9.12
N VAL A 72 -7.82 4.92 9.92
CA VAL A 72 -7.59 6.27 9.40
C VAL A 72 -6.29 6.31 8.59
N GLY A 73 -5.21 5.74 9.12
CA GLY A 73 -3.92 5.71 8.43
C GLY A 73 -3.94 4.91 7.13
N THR A 74 -4.60 3.76 7.12
CA THR A 74 -4.68 2.89 5.94
C THR A 74 -5.57 3.50 4.87
N PHE A 75 -6.77 4.00 5.22
CA PHE A 75 -7.66 4.64 4.25
C PHE A 75 -7.07 5.92 3.67
N ALA A 76 -6.44 6.77 4.48
CA ALA A 76 -5.79 7.98 3.99
C ALA A 76 -4.66 7.66 3.00
N SER A 77 -3.80 6.69 3.34
CA SER A 77 -2.71 6.27 2.44
C SER A 77 -3.23 5.63 1.16
N MET A 78 -4.31 4.84 1.23
CA MET A 78 -4.88 4.15 0.08
C MET A 78 -5.57 5.14 -0.86
N ALA A 79 -6.30 6.11 -0.32
CA ALA A 79 -6.88 7.21 -1.09
C ALA A 79 -5.80 8.02 -1.81
N LEU A 80 -4.71 8.39 -1.12
CA LEU A 80 -3.60 9.11 -1.75
C LEU A 80 -2.92 8.28 -2.85
N ALA A 81 -2.71 6.98 -2.64
CA ALA A 81 -2.14 6.09 -3.65
C ALA A 81 -3.03 6.01 -4.89
N ILE A 82 -4.34 5.82 -4.71
CA ILE A 82 -5.31 5.78 -5.83
C ILE A 82 -5.32 7.11 -6.58
N LEU A 83 -5.48 8.25 -5.87
CA LEU A 83 -5.46 9.57 -6.50
C LEU A 83 -4.16 9.83 -7.28
N SER A 84 -3.01 9.48 -6.69
CA SER A 84 -1.73 9.64 -7.37
C SER A 84 -1.59 8.73 -8.60
N GLY A 85 -2.16 7.53 -8.57
CA GLY A 85 -2.20 6.61 -9.71
C GLY A 85 -3.11 7.10 -10.83
N GLU A 86 -4.30 7.60 -10.51
CA GLU A 86 -5.21 8.22 -11.48
C GLU A 86 -4.58 9.44 -12.15
N VAL A 87 -3.97 10.33 -11.35
CA VAL A 87 -3.26 11.50 -11.88
C VAL A 87 -2.12 11.05 -12.80
N LEU A 88 -1.30 10.09 -12.37
CA LEU A 88 -0.20 9.57 -13.19
C LEU A 88 -0.70 9.01 -14.52
N LYS A 89 -1.83 8.29 -14.51
CA LYS A 89 -2.46 7.74 -15.71
C LYS A 89 -3.02 8.80 -16.65
N LEU A 90 -3.45 9.96 -16.14
CA LEU A 90 -3.87 11.09 -16.97
C LEU A 90 -2.70 11.77 -17.70
N PHE A 91 -1.48 11.68 -17.18
CA PHE A 91 -0.27 12.24 -17.78
C PHE A 91 0.44 11.28 -18.76
N LEU A 92 0.05 10.01 -18.79
CA LEU A 92 0.64 8.92 -19.58
C LEU A 92 -0.18 8.63 -20.83
#